data_AF-A0A4Q5ZDN2-F1
#
_entry.id   AF-A0A4Q5ZDN2-F1
#
_cell.length_a   1.000
_cell.length_b   1.000
_cell.length_c   1.000
_cell.angle_alpha   90.00
_cell.angle_beta   90.00
_cell.angle_gamma   90.00
#
_symmetry.space_group_name_H-M   'P 1'
#
loop_
_entity.id
_entity.type
_entity.pdbx_description
1 polymer ?
#
loop_
_entity_poly.entity_id
_entity_poly.type
_entity_poly.pdbx_seq_one_letter_code
_entity_poly.pdbx_strand_id
1 'polypeptide(L)'
;MRNSTFAQPLPTRFSKQAAWGYSAASWYKGMPYVYPQQAAAGLYSTPTDLALLLIELQKCYDGKGKLLNAATMKQMLTPMTTISQGAYLEQMGLGAFLLQRADNTSPLGQYFEHQGANAGFISFAIGSVKGGNGVVIMLNSGDDFNAFGTELRRSVASVYGWKNFLPPALKPVNLSDEILSSYVGRYRKGPDEVITLRRENDYLVERINDSRNIYCFPLARDTIVFTDYNVKGYFTRNNDGQVISLRNEFQTETQAMPKMKESEFTPSEHLKEKRYGEAKEGFKKLNLNEYQITYLAYDWLNKKAMDAQAVKTILEVAVEQHPESSIVYSRLGDFYKALGDRQAAAKSYKKSLDLEPGNKDVIESLRNL
;
A
#
# COMPACT_ATOMS: atom_id res chain seq x y z
N MET A 1 7.85 -13.24 -30.67
CA MET A 1 7.58 -11.84 -30.29
C MET A 1 7.58 -10.95 -31.53
N ARG A 2 6.49 -10.93 -32.31
CA ARG A 2 6.41 -10.17 -33.59
C ARG A 2 5.79 -8.78 -33.44
N ASN A 3 5.11 -8.55 -32.33
CA ASN A 3 4.41 -7.32 -31.96
C ASN A 3 5.09 -6.62 -30.78
N SER A 4 6.43 -6.74 -30.71
CA SER A 4 7.25 -6.19 -29.65
C SER A 4 8.36 -5.29 -30.22
N THR A 5 8.67 -4.17 -29.56
CA THR A 5 9.74 -3.28 -29.99
C THR A 5 10.25 -2.39 -28.85
N PHE A 6 11.55 -2.07 -28.87
CA PHE A 6 12.16 -1.01 -28.05
C PHE A 6 12.23 0.33 -28.80
N ALA A 7 11.82 0.39 -30.07
CA ALA A 7 11.92 1.60 -30.87
C ALA A 7 11.03 2.71 -30.30
N GLN A 8 11.61 3.88 -30.10
CA GLN A 8 10.92 5.07 -29.64
C GLN A 8 11.33 6.30 -30.47
N PRO A 9 10.39 7.15 -30.91
CA PRO A 9 8.93 7.01 -30.78
C PRO A 9 8.36 5.72 -31.42
N LEU A 10 7.19 5.28 -30.97
CA LEU A 10 6.59 4.01 -31.43
C LEU A 10 6.41 4.02 -32.96
N PRO A 11 6.96 3.04 -33.70
CA PRO A 11 6.81 2.99 -35.16
C PRO A 11 5.33 2.96 -35.60
N THR A 12 5.00 3.70 -36.65
CA THR A 12 3.62 3.91 -37.14
C THR A 12 2.88 2.61 -37.46
N ARG A 13 3.60 1.54 -37.85
CA ARG A 13 3.01 0.20 -38.07
C ARG A 13 2.30 -0.38 -36.84
N PHE A 14 2.65 0.05 -35.64
CA PHE A 14 2.04 -0.40 -34.38
C PHE A 14 0.91 0.51 -33.89
N SER A 15 0.68 1.67 -34.53
CA SER A 15 -0.29 2.68 -34.07
C SER A 15 -1.71 2.13 -33.86
N LYS A 16 -2.18 1.25 -34.74
CA LYS A 16 -3.52 0.63 -34.64
C LYS A 16 -3.64 -0.45 -33.56
N GLN A 17 -2.51 -0.93 -33.03
CA GLN A 17 -2.46 -1.99 -32.02
C GLN A 17 -2.07 -1.45 -30.64
N ALA A 18 -1.57 -0.22 -30.57
CA ALA A 18 -1.16 0.42 -29.33
C ALA A 18 -2.38 0.85 -28.50
N ALA A 19 -2.33 0.56 -27.21
CA ALA A 19 -3.29 1.08 -26.25
C ALA A 19 -2.91 2.51 -25.84
N TRP A 20 -3.93 3.33 -25.57
CA TRP A 20 -3.77 4.61 -24.88
C TRP A 20 -3.73 4.38 -23.38
N GLY A 21 -2.80 5.04 -22.68
CA GLY A 21 -2.71 4.97 -21.22
C GLY A 21 -3.66 5.97 -20.57
N TYR A 22 -4.14 5.62 -19.39
CA TYR A 22 -5.07 6.42 -18.60
C TYR A 22 -4.58 6.56 -17.17
N SER A 23 -4.70 7.76 -16.61
CA SER A 23 -4.42 8.03 -15.20
C SER A 23 -5.34 9.12 -14.66
N ALA A 24 -5.75 8.98 -13.40
CA ALA A 24 -6.48 9.96 -12.61
C ALA A 24 -5.56 11.10 -12.12
N ALA A 25 -4.24 10.96 -12.27
CA ALA A 25 -3.30 11.99 -11.87
C ALA A 25 -3.47 13.26 -12.72
N SER A 26 -3.63 14.41 -12.07
CA SER A 26 -3.88 15.70 -12.73
C SER A 26 -2.75 16.15 -13.66
N TRP A 27 -1.52 15.67 -13.44
CA TRP A 27 -0.37 15.95 -14.30
C TRP A 27 -0.33 15.09 -15.57
N TYR A 28 -1.11 14.01 -15.63
CA TYR A 28 -1.11 13.08 -16.76
C TYR A 28 -1.83 13.70 -17.96
N LYS A 29 -1.13 13.82 -19.09
CA LYS A 29 -1.64 14.49 -20.30
C LYS A 29 -2.00 13.52 -21.44
N GLY A 30 -1.85 12.21 -21.23
CA GLY A 30 -2.07 11.17 -22.26
C GLY A 30 -0.79 10.70 -22.97
N MET A 31 -0.91 9.63 -23.75
CA MET A 31 0.16 8.98 -24.53
C MET A 31 0.36 9.61 -25.93
N PRO A 32 1.51 9.38 -26.60
CA PRO A 32 2.65 8.55 -26.19
C PRO A 32 3.72 9.30 -25.40
N TYR A 33 4.17 8.72 -24.29
CA TYR A 33 5.41 9.11 -23.62
C TYR A 33 6.61 8.39 -24.25
N VAL A 34 7.73 9.11 -24.29
CA VAL A 34 9.05 8.54 -24.61
C VAL A 34 9.74 8.23 -23.29
N TYR A 35 10.10 6.97 -23.10
CA TYR A 35 10.87 6.44 -21.98
C TYR A 35 12.32 6.23 -22.42
N PRO A 36 13.24 7.19 -22.18
CA PRO A 36 14.64 7.07 -22.59
C PRO A 36 15.36 5.91 -21.89
N GLN A 37 14.83 5.40 -20.77
CA GLN A 37 15.32 4.24 -20.05
C GLN A 37 14.93 2.92 -20.75
N GLN A 38 15.29 2.76 -22.03
CA GLN A 38 14.75 1.71 -22.89
C GLN A 38 14.93 0.29 -22.34
N ALA A 39 16.12 -0.01 -21.81
CA ALA A 39 16.43 -1.34 -21.27
C ALA A 39 15.59 -1.69 -20.04
N ALA A 40 15.19 -0.69 -19.24
CA ALA A 40 14.44 -0.89 -18.00
C ALA A 40 12.91 -0.78 -18.20
N ALA A 41 12.46 0.11 -19.09
CA ALA A 41 11.05 0.52 -19.16
C ALA A 41 10.52 0.75 -20.59
N GLY A 42 11.31 0.48 -21.63
CA GLY A 42 10.99 0.92 -22.99
C GLY A 42 10.36 -0.12 -23.91
N LEU A 43 10.13 -1.36 -23.45
CA LEU A 43 9.56 -2.41 -24.29
C LEU A 43 8.06 -2.17 -24.50
N TYR A 44 7.67 -1.87 -25.74
CA TYR A 44 6.29 -2.04 -26.18
C TYR A 44 6.07 -3.50 -26.57
N SER A 45 4.97 -4.10 -26.11
CA SER A 45 4.66 -5.50 -26.35
C SER A 45 3.14 -5.76 -26.26
N THR A 46 2.75 -7.02 -26.44
CA THR A 46 1.40 -7.53 -26.25
C THR A 46 1.41 -8.65 -25.21
N PRO A 47 0.29 -8.94 -24.53
CA PRO A 47 0.21 -10.08 -23.61
C PRO A 47 0.61 -11.40 -24.28
N THR A 48 0.21 -11.60 -25.55
CA THR A 48 0.55 -12.79 -26.34
C THR A 48 2.05 -12.95 -26.54
N ASP A 49 2.75 -11.88 -26.91
CA ASP A 49 4.20 -11.94 -27.15
C ASP A 49 4.98 -12.22 -25.85
N LEU A 50 4.59 -11.60 -24.74
CA LEU A 50 5.19 -11.87 -23.43
C LEU A 50 4.84 -13.29 -22.94
N ALA A 51 3.64 -13.79 -23.21
CA ALA A 51 3.27 -15.16 -22.86
C ALA A 51 4.10 -16.18 -23.65
N LEU A 52 4.36 -15.93 -24.93
CA LEU A 52 5.28 -16.74 -25.73
C LEU A 52 6.71 -16.72 -25.18
N LEU A 53 7.18 -15.57 -24.66
CA LEU A 53 8.46 -15.48 -23.96
C LEU A 53 8.46 -16.31 -22.67
N LEU A 54 7.43 -16.21 -21.83
CA LEU A 54 7.32 -17.03 -20.61
C LEU A 54 7.36 -18.54 -20.92
N ILE A 55 6.60 -18.99 -21.93
CA ILE A 55 6.60 -20.38 -22.38
C ILE A 55 8.00 -20.82 -22.82
N GLU A 56 8.71 -19.95 -23.54
CA GLU A 56 10.06 -20.23 -24.00
C GLU A 56 11.06 -20.34 -22.84
N LEU A 57 10.98 -19.44 -21.85
CA LEU A 57 11.83 -19.49 -20.65
C LEU A 57 11.59 -20.76 -19.83
N GLN A 58 10.33 -21.19 -19.69
CA GLN A 58 9.99 -22.48 -19.05
C GLN A 58 10.60 -23.66 -19.81
N LYS A 59 10.53 -23.66 -21.15
CA LYS A 59 11.20 -24.68 -21.97
C LYS A 59 12.73 -24.63 -21.81
N CYS A 60 13.34 -23.44 -21.75
CA CYS A 60 14.77 -23.28 -21.50
C CYS A 60 15.18 -23.92 -20.18
N TYR A 61 14.39 -23.73 -19.12
CA TYR A 61 14.66 -24.32 -17.80
C TYR A 61 14.71 -25.86 -17.86
N ASP A 62 13.83 -26.47 -18.64
CA ASP A 62 13.77 -27.92 -18.91
C ASP A 62 14.78 -28.39 -19.98
N GLY A 63 15.61 -27.50 -20.54
CA GLY A 63 16.56 -27.83 -21.60
C GLY A 63 15.96 -28.08 -22.98
N LYS A 64 14.70 -27.68 -23.18
CA LYS A 64 13.95 -27.83 -24.44
C LYS A 64 13.81 -26.51 -25.23
N GLY A 65 14.20 -25.40 -24.61
CA GLY A 65 14.14 -24.07 -25.22
C GLY A 65 15.29 -23.82 -26.18
N LYS A 66 15.14 -22.78 -26.98
CA LYS A 66 16.06 -22.31 -28.02
C LYS A 66 16.70 -20.98 -27.67
N LEU A 67 16.08 -20.16 -26.80
CA LEU A 67 16.57 -18.82 -26.47
C LEU A 67 17.80 -18.85 -25.54
N LEU A 68 17.71 -19.58 -24.44
CA LEU A 68 18.78 -19.75 -23.44
C LEU A 68 19.04 -21.24 -23.20
N ASN A 69 20.27 -21.59 -22.84
CA ASN A 69 20.57 -22.93 -22.36
C ASN A 69 20.02 -23.15 -20.94
N ALA A 70 19.87 -24.42 -20.54
CA ALA A 70 19.31 -24.77 -19.25
C ALA A 70 20.12 -24.28 -18.05
N ALA A 71 21.45 -24.20 -18.17
CA ALA A 71 22.31 -23.75 -17.08
C ALA A 71 22.08 -22.26 -16.79
N THR A 72 22.05 -21.42 -17.83
CA THR A 72 21.76 -19.99 -17.71
C THR A 72 20.35 -19.75 -17.17
N MET A 73 19.34 -20.47 -17.67
CA MET A 73 17.97 -20.30 -17.18
C MET A 73 17.83 -20.71 -15.70
N LYS A 74 18.52 -21.77 -15.28
CA LYS A 74 18.55 -22.17 -13.86
C LYS A 74 19.23 -21.12 -13.00
N GLN A 75 20.33 -20.52 -13.46
CA GLN A 75 20.98 -19.40 -12.76
C GLN A 75 20.05 -18.19 -12.62
N MET A 76 19.26 -17.86 -13.65
CA MET A 76 18.28 -16.77 -13.57
C MET A 76 17.21 -17.01 -12.51
N LEU A 77 16.81 -18.26 -12.31
CA LEU A 77 15.79 -18.66 -11.32
C LEU A 77 16.39 -19.17 -10.00
N THR A 78 17.68 -18.95 -9.76
CA THR A 78 18.31 -19.19 -8.47
C THR A 78 18.11 -17.96 -7.58
N PRO A 79 17.60 -18.12 -6.34
CA PRO A 79 17.49 -17.01 -5.40
C PRO A 79 18.86 -16.40 -5.07
N MET A 80 19.00 -15.09 -5.28
CA MET A 80 20.23 -14.32 -4.97
C MET A 80 20.06 -13.47 -3.71
N THR A 81 18.87 -12.96 -3.46
CA THR A 81 18.54 -12.19 -2.25
C THR A 81 17.08 -12.38 -1.87
N THR A 82 16.77 -12.18 -0.59
CA THR A 82 15.39 -12.19 -0.11
C THR A 82 14.85 -10.77 -0.11
N ILE A 83 13.68 -10.59 -0.72
CA ILE A 83 12.98 -9.29 -0.82
C ILE A 83 11.98 -9.15 0.32
N SER A 84 11.15 -10.18 0.52
CA SER A 84 10.15 -10.18 1.59
C SER A 84 9.91 -11.60 2.13
N GLN A 85 9.61 -11.68 3.42
CA GLN A 85 9.25 -12.91 4.12
C GLN A 85 7.91 -12.70 4.83
N GLY A 86 6.83 -13.27 4.27
CA GLY A 86 5.48 -13.23 4.84
C GLY A 86 4.72 -14.51 4.50
N ALA A 87 3.44 -14.39 4.15
CA ALA A 87 2.67 -15.53 3.62
C ALA A 87 3.29 -16.12 2.33
N TYR A 88 4.01 -15.27 1.59
CA TYR A 88 4.86 -15.65 0.48
C TYR A 88 6.32 -15.33 0.82
N LEU A 89 7.21 -16.19 0.35
CA LEU A 89 8.62 -15.91 0.24
C LEU A 89 8.87 -15.30 -1.13
N GLU A 90 9.31 -14.05 -1.14
CA GLU A 90 9.70 -13.34 -2.36
C GLU A 90 11.22 -13.16 -2.37
N GLN A 91 11.84 -13.60 -3.44
CA GLN A 91 13.27 -13.52 -3.64
C GLN A 91 13.56 -12.93 -5.01
N MET A 92 14.77 -12.45 -5.23
CA MET A 92 15.18 -11.98 -6.55
C MET A 92 16.26 -12.90 -7.11
N GLY A 93 16.07 -13.34 -8.35
CA GLY A 93 17.08 -13.99 -9.18
C GLY A 93 17.76 -12.99 -10.11
N LEU A 94 18.25 -13.47 -11.26
CA LEU A 94 18.83 -12.59 -12.28
C LEU A 94 17.72 -12.11 -13.23
N GLY A 95 17.16 -10.93 -12.93
CA GLY A 95 16.15 -10.27 -13.77
C GLY A 95 14.72 -10.80 -13.61
N ALA A 96 14.46 -11.71 -12.66
CA ALA A 96 13.13 -12.16 -12.30
C ALA A 96 12.97 -12.19 -10.77
N PHE A 97 11.77 -11.88 -10.29
CA PHE A 97 11.37 -12.18 -8.94
C PHE A 97 10.94 -13.64 -8.86
N LEU A 98 11.19 -14.28 -7.73
CA LEU A 98 10.86 -15.66 -7.42
C LEU A 98 9.85 -15.64 -6.29
N LEU A 99 8.73 -16.31 -6.50
CA LEU A 99 7.60 -16.28 -5.60
C LEU A 99 7.17 -17.71 -5.27
N GLN A 100 7.01 -18.00 -3.99
CA GLN A 100 6.34 -19.20 -3.51
C GLN A 100 5.66 -18.92 -2.19
N ARG A 101 4.61 -19.68 -1.86
CA ARG A 101 4.06 -19.64 -0.50
C ARG A 101 5.15 -20.04 0.50
N ALA A 102 5.14 -19.43 1.68
CA ALA A 102 6.12 -19.75 2.73
C ALA A 102 6.04 -21.22 3.20
N ASP A 103 4.86 -21.84 3.09
CA ASP A 103 4.63 -23.26 3.39
C ASP A 103 4.71 -24.18 2.16
N ASN A 104 5.23 -23.68 1.03
CA ASN A 104 5.37 -24.49 -0.17
C ASN A 104 6.46 -25.57 0.01
N THR A 105 6.06 -26.82 -0.20
CA THR A 105 6.96 -27.99 -0.17
C THR A 105 7.15 -28.63 -1.55
N SER A 106 6.61 -28.03 -2.62
CA SER A 106 6.59 -28.62 -3.97
C SER A 106 7.31 -27.73 -4.98
N PRO A 107 8.17 -28.30 -5.86
CA PRO A 107 8.78 -27.53 -6.95
C PRO A 107 7.75 -27.05 -8.00
N LEU A 108 6.54 -27.63 -8.02
CA LEU A 108 5.43 -27.16 -8.86
C LEU A 108 4.76 -25.89 -8.31
N GLY A 109 5.02 -25.54 -7.04
CA GLY A 109 4.55 -24.32 -6.40
C GLY A 109 5.60 -23.20 -6.34
N GLN A 110 6.63 -23.30 -7.18
CA GLN A 110 7.62 -22.25 -7.38
C GLN A 110 7.27 -21.47 -8.64
N TYR A 111 7.25 -20.15 -8.52
CA TYR A 111 6.90 -19.24 -9.60
C TYR A 111 8.01 -18.22 -9.80
N PHE A 112 8.09 -17.69 -11.02
CA PHE A 112 8.90 -16.54 -11.35
C PHE A 112 8.03 -15.48 -12.00
N GLU A 113 8.29 -14.21 -11.69
CA GLU A 113 7.51 -13.11 -12.21
C GLU A 113 8.33 -11.85 -12.45
N HIS A 114 7.74 -10.95 -13.22
CA HIS A 114 8.14 -9.56 -13.29
C HIS A 114 6.89 -8.69 -13.46
N GLN A 115 6.91 -7.53 -12.81
CA GLN A 115 5.86 -6.53 -12.89
C GLN A 115 6.42 -5.27 -13.54
N GLY A 116 5.57 -4.45 -14.16
CA GLY A 116 5.99 -3.22 -14.79
C GLY A 116 4.95 -2.13 -14.60
N ALA A 117 5.40 -0.92 -14.27
CA ALA A 117 4.58 0.29 -14.25
C ALA A 117 5.23 1.37 -15.11
N ASN A 118 4.42 1.94 -15.99
CA ASN A 118 4.70 3.20 -16.67
C ASN A 118 3.48 4.11 -16.47
N ALA A 119 3.62 5.41 -16.73
CA ALA A 119 2.52 6.35 -16.58
C ALA A 119 1.31 5.91 -17.44
N GLY A 120 0.24 5.50 -16.77
CA GLY A 120 -0.98 4.99 -17.40
C GLY A 120 -0.95 3.53 -17.85
N PHE A 121 0.04 2.73 -17.46
CA PHE A 121 0.12 1.30 -17.80
C PHE A 121 0.66 0.45 -16.66
N ILE A 122 0.12 -0.76 -16.54
CA ILE A 122 0.61 -1.80 -15.63
C ILE A 122 0.74 -3.11 -16.41
N SER A 123 1.79 -3.88 -16.14
CA SER A 123 1.95 -5.24 -16.66
C SER A 123 2.34 -6.22 -15.55
N PHE A 124 1.81 -7.43 -15.65
CA PHE A 124 2.17 -8.58 -14.84
C PHE A 124 2.52 -9.74 -15.76
N ALA A 125 3.65 -10.37 -15.53
CA ALA A 125 4.02 -11.61 -16.19
C ALA A 125 4.51 -12.59 -15.13
N ILE A 126 3.80 -13.70 -14.95
CA ILE A 126 4.14 -14.74 -13.98
C ILE A 126 4.05 -16.11 -14.65
N GLY A 127 5.01 -16.99 -14.35
CA GLY A 127 5.01 -18.39 -14.76
C GLY A 127 5.49 -19.30 -13.65
N SER A 128 5.01 -20.55 -13.62
CA SER A 128 5.59 -21.58 -12.77
C SER A 128 6.98 -21.97 -13.27
N VAL A 129 7.93 -22.21 -12.38
CA VAL A 129 9.26 -22.76 -12.73
C VAL A 129 9.10 -24.15 -13.38
N LYS A 130 8.20 -24.97 -12.83
CA LYS A 130 7.82 -26.28 -13.37
C LYS A 130 6.30 -26.42 -13.43
N GLY A 131 5.80 -27.17 -14.42
CA GLY A 131 4.38 -27.45 -14.60
C GLY A 131 3.69 -26.61 -15.68
N GLY A 132 4.37 -25.61 -16.25
CA GLY A 132 3.92 -24.89 -17.45
C GLY A 132 2.73 -23.94 -17.24
N ASN A 133 2.39 -23.60 -16.00
CA ASN A 133 1.39 -22.59 -15.69
C ASN A 133 1.96 -21.19 -15.94
N GLY A 134 1.12 -20.25 -16.34
CA GLY A 134 1.51 -18.84 -16.44
C GLY A 134 0.38 -17.94 -16.91
N VAL A 135 0.52 -16.64 -16.66
CA VAL A 135 -0.40 -15.62 -17.15
C VAL A 135 0.35 -14.31 -17.39
N VAL A 136 -0.03 -13.61 -18.46
CA VAL A 136 0.38 -12.23 -18.69
C VAL A 136 -0.85 -11.35 -18.70
N ILE A 137 -0.80 -10.26 -17.95
CA ILE A 137 -1.87 -9.28 -17.81
C ILE A 137 -1.26 -7.92 -18.16
N MET A 138 -1.90 -7.16 -19.05
CA MET A 138 -1.52 -5.78 -19.35
C MET A 138 -2.75 -4.90 -19.25
N LEU A 139 -2.63 -3.83 -18.48
CA LEU A 139 -3.67 -2.85 -18.22
C LEU A 139 -3.19 -1.48 -18.69
N ASN A 140 -4.10 -0.69 -19.24
CA ASN A 140 -3.85 0.68 -19.68
C ASN A 140 -4.43 1.72 -18.72
N SER A 141 -4.57 1.36 -17.45
CA SER A 141 -4.75 2.30 -16.36
C SER A 141 -3.57 2.12 -15.40
N GLY A 142 -2.94 3.22 -15.00
CA GLY A 142 -1.76 3.21 -14.12
C GLY A 142 -2.06 3.38 -12.63
N ASP A 143 -3.32 3.62 -12.26
CA ASP A 143 -3.66 4.13 -10.93
C ASP A 143 -3.91 3.03 -9.90
N ASP A 144 -4.21 1.82 -10.34
CA ASP A 144 -4.48 0.66 -9.49
C ASP A 144 -3.41 -0.41 -9.66
N PHE A 145 -2.19 -0.10 -9.20
CA PHE A 145 -1.03 -0.98 -9.29
C PHE A 145 -1.25 -2.37 -8.65
N ASN A 146 -2.23 -2.52 -7.75
CA ASN A 146 -2.30 -3.70 -6.89
C ASN A 146 -3.63 -4.45 -6.85
N ALA A 147 -4.78 -3.92 -7.29
CA ALA A 147 -6.04 -4.63 -7.12
C ALA A 147 -6.43 -5.46 -8.35
N PHE A 148 -6.80 -4.85 -9.48
CA PHE A 148 -7.42 -5.62 -10.57
C PHE A 148 -6.52 -6.70 -11.19
N GLY A 149 -5.25 -6.39 -11.45
CA GLY A 149 -4.30 -7.35 -12.01
C GLY A 149 -4.03 -8.54 -11.07
N THR A 150 -3.95 -8.26 -9.76
CA THR A 150 -3.77 -9.29 -8.73
C THR A 150 -4.98 -10.20 -8.64
N GLU A 151 -6.20 -9.66 -8.66
CA GLU A 151 -7.44 -10.44 -8.64
C GLU A 151 -7.61 -11.31 -9.89
N LEU A 152 -7.24 -10.79 -11.06
CA LEU A 152 -7.24 -11.58 -12.30
C LEU A 152 -6.24 -12.73 -12.23
N ARG A 153 -5.00 -12.47 -11.75
CA ARG A 153 -3.99 -13.51 -11.51
C ARG A 153 -4.50 -14.59 -10.55
N ARG A 154 -5.12 -14.19 -9.44
CA ARG A 154 -5.71 -15.12 -8.46
C ARG A 154 -6.84 -15.95 -9.06
N SER A 155 -7.69 -15.33 -9.87
CA SER A 155 -8.79 -16.00 -10.57
C SER A 155 -8.29 -17.06 -11.55
N VAL A 156 -7.28 -16.73 -12.37
CA VAL A 156 -6.62 -17.69 -13.27
C VAL A 156 -5.99 -18.84 -12.47
N ALA A 157 -5.25 -18.52 -11.41
CA ALA A 157 -4.63 -19.54 -10.58
C ALA A 157 -5.66 -20.50 -9.94
N SER A 158 -6.83 -19.98 -9.54
CA SER A 158 -7.94 -20.78 -9.02
C SER A 158 -8.53 -21.70 -10.09
N VAL A 159 -8.86 -21.16 -11.27
CA VAL A 159 -9.52 -21.91 -12.36
C VAL A 159 -8.61 -23.01 -12.90
N TYR A 160 -7.31 -22.72 -13.04
CA TYR A 160 -6.34 -23.65 -13.61
C TYR A 160 -5.58 -24.46 -12.54
N GLY A 161 -5.99 -24.40 -11.27
CA GLY A 161 -5.48 -25.26 -10.21
C GLY A 161 -3.98 -25.12 -9.94
N TRP A 162 -3.46 -23.89 -9.90
CA TRP A 162 -2.04 -23.63 -9.67
C TRP A 162 -1.58 -24.18 -8.32
N LYS A 163 -0.56 -25.06 -8.36
CA LYS A 163 -0.08 -25.79 -7.19
C LYS A 163 0.48 -24.84 -6.14
N ASN A 164 -0.08 -24.85 -4.93
CA ASN A 164 0.42 -24.04 -3.80
C ASN A 164 0.60 -22.55 -4.17
N PHE A 165 -0.23 -22.00 -5.05
CA PHE A 165 -0.22 -20.58 -5.36
C PHE A 165 -1.17 -19.82 -4.45
N LEU A 166 -2.45 -20.20 -4.41
CA LEU A 166 -3.44 -19.57 -3.53
C LEU A 166 -3.35 -20.14 -2.12
N PRO A 167 -3.58 -19.33 -1.06
CA PRO A 167 -3.80 -19.86 0.29
C PRO A 167 -5.09 -20.71 0.30
N PRO A 168 -5.24 -21.64 1.27
CA PRO A 168 -6.51 -22.33 1.46
C PRO A 168 -7.62 -21.32 1.75
N ALA A 169 -8.81 -21.57 1.21
CA ALA A 169 -9.98 -20.77 1.51
C ALA A 169 -10.26 -20.81 3.02
N LEU A 170 -10.45 -19.63 3.61
CA LEU A 170 -10.85 -19.51 5.00
C LEU A 170 -12.33 -19.92 5.15
N LYS A 171 -12.64 -20.57 6.27
CA LYS A 171 -13.99 -21.01 6.60
C LYS A 171 -14.44 -20.29 7.87
N PRO A 172 -15.24 -19.22 7.74
CA PRO A 172 -15.83 -18.57 8.89
C PRO A 172 -16.66 -19.54 9.75
N VAL A 173 -16.71 -19.28 11.05
CA VAL A 173 -17.55 -20.01 12.01
C VAL A 173 -18.59 -19.06 12.59
N ASN A 174 -19.77 -19.55 12.95
CA ASN A 174 -20.74 -18.71 13.65
C ASN A 174 -20.39 -18.68 15.15
N LEU A 175 -20.31 -17.48 15.73
CA LEU A 175 -20.14 -17.27 17.17
C LEU A 175 -21.43 -16.66 17.76
N SER A 176 -21.62 -16.83 19.06
CA SER A 176 -22.77 -16.22 19.73
C SER A 176 -22.64 -14.70 19.83
N ASP A 177 -23.79 -14.04 19.98
CA ASP A 177 -23.89 -12.60 20.16
C ASP A 177 -23.05 -12.09 21.34
N GLU A 178 -23.00 -12.85 22.43
CA GLU A 178 -22.24 -12.52 23.63
C GLU A 178 -20.72 -12.54 23.35
N ILE A 179 -20.27 -13.55 22.61
CA ILE A 179 -18.86 -13.68 22.23
C ILE A 179 -18.46 -12.55 21.29
N LEU A 180 -19.23 -12.28 20.24
CA LEU A 180 -18.94 -11.18 19.30
C LEU A 180 -18.96 -9.82 20.00
N SER A 181 -19.93 -9.59 20.88
CA SER A 181 -20.01 -8.35 21.67
C SER A 181 -18.80 -8.17 22.58
N SER A 182 -18.18 -9.26 23.07
CA SER A 182 -16.96 -9.17 23.88
C SER A 182 -15.75 -8.62 23.10
N TYR A 183 -15.75 -8.73 21.76
CA TYR A 183 -14.70 -8.19 20.89
C TYR A 183 -14.89 -6.71 20.54
N VAL A 184 -16.11 -6.19 20.66
CA VAL A 184 -16.41 -4.79 20.37
C VAL A 184 -15.60 -3.87 21.28
N GLY A 185 -15.05 -2.81 20.71
CA GLY A 185 -14.29 -1.81 21.44
C GLY A 185 -13.16 -1.18 20.63
N ARG A 186 -12.35 -0.39 21.32
CA ARG A 186 -11.20 0.32 20.77
C ARG A 186 -9.92 -0.41 21.20
N TYR A 187 -8.96 -0.55 20.29
CA TYR A 187 -7.68 -1.21 20.53
C TYR A 187 -6.54 -0.30 20.09
N ARG A 188 -5.56 -0.09 20.97
CA ARG A 188 -4.42 0.81 20.74
C ARG A 188 -3.42 0.15 19.80
N LYS A 189 -3.42 0.56 18.52
CA LYS A 189 -2.45 0.07 17.52
C LYS A 189 -1.13 0.83 17.59
N GLY A 190 -1.21 2.13 17.87
CA GLY A 190 -0.05 3.03 17.95
C GLY A 190 -0.37 4.28 18.75
N PRO A 191 0.59 5.20 18.93
CA PRO A 191 0.41 6.35 19.80
C PRO A 191 -0.77 7.26 19.42
N ASP A 192 -1.09 7.34 18.13
CA ASP A 192 -2.27 8.06 17.59
C ASP A 192 -3.08 7.20 16.60
N GLU A 193 -3.00 5.87 16.74
CA GLU A 193 -3.71 4.91 15.89
C GLU A 193 -4.60 4.00 16.74
N VAL A 194 -5.90 4.00 16.42
CA VAL A 194 -6.92 3.20 17.10
C VAL A 194 -7.63 2.31 16.10
N ILE A 195 -7.65 1.01 16.38
CA ILE A 195 -8.57 0.07 15.76
C ILE A 195 -9.89 0.13 16.51
N THR A 196 -10.99 0.41 15.81
CA THR A 196 -12.34 0.27 16.33
C THR A 196 -12.97 -0.99 15.74
N LEU A 197 -13.36 -1.92 16.59
CA LEU A 197 -14.18 -3.06 16.20
C LEU A 197 -15.62 -2.80 16.62
N ARG A 198 -16.54 -2.89 15.64
CA ARG A 198 -17.99 -2.88 15.88
C ARG A 198 -18.59 -4.19 15.40
N ARG A 199 -19.70 -4.60 15.99
CA ARG A 199 -20.47 -5.76 15.53
C ARG A 199 -21.51 -5.31 14.51
N GLU A 200 -21.63 -6.06 13.43
CA GLU A 200 -22.73 -5.98 12.49
C GLU A 200 -23.23 -7.41 12.25
N ASN A 201 -24.44 -7.73 12.72
CA ASN A 201 -24.99 -9.08 12.66
C ASN A 201 -24.02 -10.13 13.27
N ASP A 202 -23.62 -11.13 12.47
CA ASP A 202 -22.76 -12.25 12.80
C ASP A 202 -21.26 -12.02 12.50
N TYR A 203 -20.88 -10.80 12.14
CA TYR A 203 -19.49 -10.42 11.85
C TYR A 203 -19.07 -9.13 12.57
N LEU A 204 -17.78 -8.82 12.46
CA LEU A 204 -17.20 -7.57 12.98
C LEU A 204 -16.79 -6.67 11.81
N VAL A 205 -16.79 -5.37 12.05
CA VAL A 205 -16.18 -4.41 11.13
C VAL A 205 -15.11 -3.64 11.85
N GLU A 206 -13.93 -3.66 11.25
CA GLU A 206 -12.77 -2.92 11.68
C GLU A 206 -12.70 -1.56 10.99
N ARG A 207 -12.24 -0.56 11.73
CA ARG A 207 -11.82 0.73 11.20
C ARG A 207 -10.62 1.26 11.98
N ILE A 208 -9.54 1.59 11.28
CA ILE A 208 -8.38 2.29 11.85
C ILE A 208 -8.63 3.79 11.71
N ASN A 209 -8.81 4.48 12.82
CA ASN A 209 -9.12 5.92 12.85
C ASN A 209 -10.33 6.25 11.92
N ASP A 210 -10.08 7.00 10.84
CA ASP A 210 -11.08 7.40 9.82
C ASP A 210 -10.90 6.64 8.49
N SER A 211 -10.20 5.49 8.49
CA SER A 211 -9.99 4.67 7.30
C SER A 211 -11.29 4.04 6.78
N ARG A 212 -11.17 3.35 5.64
CA ARG A 212 -12.25 2.50 5.13
C ARG A 212 -12.51 1.33 6.08
N ASN A 213 -13.77 0.90 6.10
CA ASN A 213 -14.20 -0.28 6.83
C ASN A 213 -13.57 -1.54 6.25
N ILE A 214 -13.15 -2.45 7.13
CA ILE A 214 -12.65 -3.78 6.77
C ILE A 214 -13.53 -4.82 7.46
N TYR A 215 -14.08 -5.73 6.68
CA TYR A 215 -14.93 -6.79 7.23
C TYR A 215 -14.06 -7.84 7.92
N CYS A 216 -14.55 -8.32 9.06
CA CYS A 216 -13.84 -9.23 9.92
C CYS A 216 -14.72 -10.42 10.26
N PHE A 217 -14.27 -11.62 9.90
CA PHE A 217 -15.04 -12.85 10.12
C PHE A 217 -14.37 -13.74 11.16
N PRO A 218 -15.12 -14.28 12.13
CA PRO A 218 -14.59 -15.25 13.09
C PRO A 218 -14.18 -16.57 12.41
N LEU A 219 -13.02 -17.09 12.78
CA LEU A 219 -12.49 -18.40 12.36
C LEU A 219 -12.47 -19.43 13.49
N ALA A 220 -12.43 -18.96 14.74
CA ALA A 220 -12.54 -19.73 15.97
C ALA A 220 -13.02 -18.77 17.07
N ARG A 221 -13.25 -19.27 18.31
CA ARG A 221 -13.71 -18.45 19.44
C ARG A 221 -12.99 -17.10 19.49
N ASP A 222 -11.67 -17.09 19.71
CA ASP A 222 -10.86 -15.88 19.87
C ASP A 222 -9.97 -15.58 18.65
N THR A 223 -10.45 -15.89 17.44
CA THR A 223 -9.70 -15.68 16.20
C THR A 223 -10.61 -15.15 15.10
N ILE A 224 -10.17 -14.07 14.45
CA ILE A 224 -10.85 -13.45 13.30
C ILE A 224 -9.89 -13.37 12.10
N VAL A 225 -10.42 -13.08 10.91
CA VAL A 225 -9.63 -12.66 9.74
C VAL A 225 -10.06 -11.27 9.30
N PHE A 226 -9.10 -10.42 8.94
CA PHE A 226 -9.32 -9.15 8.25
C PHE A 226 -9.36 -9.41 6.72
N THR A 227 -10.48 -9.16 6.05
CA THR A 227 -10.69 -9.60 4.65
C THR A 227 -9.74 -8.99 3.64
N ASP A 228 -9.42 -7.71 3.81
CA ASP A 228 -8.67 -6.94 2.81
C ASP A 228 -7.17 -7.25 2.84
N TYR A 229 -6.69 -7.82 3.95
CA TYR A 229 -5.29 -8.20 4.13
C TYR A 229 -5.09 -9.72 4.14
N ASN A 230 -6.16 -10.51 4.26
CA ASN A 230 -6.13 -11.95 4.53
C ASN A 230 -5.21 -12.29 5.73
N VAL A 231 -5.24 -11.44 6.76
CA VAL A 231 -4.43 -11.57 7.99
C VAL A 231 -5.32 -12.02 9.13
N LYS A 232 -4.82 -12.94 9.97
CA LYS A 232 -5.55 -13.37 11.17
C LYS A 232 -5.32 -12.44 12.35
N GLY A 233 -6.38 -12.17 13.10
CA GLY A 233 -6.37 -11.50 14.39
C GLY A 233 -6.66 -12.48 15.53
N TYR A 234 -5.96 -12.33 16.65
CA TYR A 234 -6.10 -13.16 17.85
C TYR A 234 -6.43 -12.27 19.04
N PHE A 235 -7.50 -12.61 19.75
CA PHE A 235 -7.87 -11.95 20.99
C PHE A 235 -7.23 -12.66 22.18
N THR A 236 -6.73 -11.88 23.14
CA THR A 236 -6.28 -12.41 24.43
C THR A 236 -7.30 -12.05 25.50
N ARG A 237 -7.60 -13.01 26.39
CA ARG A 237 -8.46 -12.82 27.55
C ARG A 237 -7.66 -12.85 28.84
N ASN A 238 -8.11 -12.12 29.87
CA ASN A 238 -7.62 -12.27 31.23
C ASN A 238 -8.28 -13.46 31.95
N ASN A 239 -7.90 -13.69 33.21
CA ASN A 239 -8.45 -14.78 34.04
C ASN A 239 -9.96 -14.67 34.29
N ASP A 240 -10.52 -13.46 34.21
CA ASP A 240 -11.96 -13.20 34.34
C ASP A 240 -12.72 -13.41 33.01
N GLY A 241 -12.02 -13.84 31.95
CA GLY A 241 -12.58 -14.09 30.63
C GLY A 241 -12.82 -12.83 29.80
N GLN A 242 -12.38 -11.65 30.25
CA GLN A 242 -12.52 -10.39 29.53
C GLN A 242 -11.45 -10.27 28.45
N VAL A 243 -11.84 -9.81 27.25
CA VAL A 243 -10.90 -9.52 26.17
C VAL A 243 -10.08 -8.29 26.53
N ILE A 244 -8.75 -8.44 26.58
CA ILE A 244 -7.81 -7.39 26.99
C ILE A 244 -6.91 -6.89 25.86
N SER A 245 -6.76 -7.64 24.78
CA SER A 245 -5.97 -7.21 23.63
C SER A 245 -6.34 -7.94 22.35
N LEU A 246 -5.88 -7.37 21.23
CA LEU A 246 -5.95 -7.91 19.88
C LEU A 246 -4.55 -7.88 19.29
N ARG A 247 -4.11 -8.94 18.63
CA ARG A 247 -2.87 -8.93 17.84
C ARG A 247 -3.10 -9.58 16.49
N ASN A 248 -2.34 -9.20 15.47
CA ASN A 248 -2.32 -9.92 14.21
C ASN A 248 -1.31 -11.08 14.24
N GLU A 249 -1.32 -11.93 13.21
CA GLU A 249 -0.46 -13.12 13.14
C GLU A 249 1.03 -12.85 13.02
N PHE A 250 1.42 -11.64 12.66
CA PHE A 250 2.82 -11.19 12.55
C PHE A 250 3.30 -10.46 13.80
N GLN A 251 2.42 -10.20 14.79
CA GLN A 251 2.76 -9.53 16.03
C GLN A 251 3.05 -10.53 17.15
N THR A 252 4.08 -10.23 17.94
CA THR A 252 4.35 -10.91 19.21
C THR A 252 3.35 -10.49 20.30
N GLU A 253 3.35 -11.17 21.43
CA GLU A 253 2.51 -10.80 22.58
C GLU A 253 2.81 -9.40 23.11
N THR A 254 4.09 -8.99 23.10
CA THR A 254 4.51 -7.64 23.52
C THR A 254 4.07 -6.54 22.55
N GLN A 255 3.71 -6.91 21.31
CA GLN A 255 3.16 -6.02 20.29
C GLN A 255 1.63 -6.08 20.22
N ALA A 256 0.97 -6.80 21.14
CA ALA A 256 -0.48 -6.86 21.17
C ALA A 256 -1.07 -5.48 21.43
N MET A 257 -2.15 -5.17 20.71
CA MET A 257 -2.86 -3.90 20.79
C MET A 257 -3.82 -3.97 21.98
N PRO A 258 -3.54 -3.28 23.10
CA PRO A 258 -4.38 -3.38 24.28
C PRO A 258 -5.76 -2.78 24.01
N LYS A 259 -6.79 -3.40 24.59
CA LYS A 259 -8.14 -2.88 24.57
C LYS A 259 -8.19 -1.62 25.43
N MET A 260 -8.59 -0.52 24.80
CA MET A 260 -8.62 0.81 25.39
C MET A 260 -9.84 0.97 26.29
N LYS A 261 -9.68 1.77 27.34
CA LYS A 261 -10.81 2.23 28.17
C LYS A 261 -11.61 3.29 27.40
N GLU A 262 -12.90 3.43 27.69
CA GLU A 262 -13.73 4.46 27.06
C GLU A 262 -13.19 5.88 27.31
N SER A 263 -12.61 6.11 28.49
CA SER A 263 -12.02 7.39 28.88
C SER A 263 -10.64 7.66 28.27
N GLU A 264 -10.05 6.70 27.56
CA GLU A 264 -8.74 6.81 26.95
C GLU A 264 -8.87 7.35 25.53
N PHE A 265 -8.17 8.45 25.22
CA PHE A 265 -8.22 9.10 23.91
C PHE A 265 -6.81 9.28 23.35
N THR A 266 -6.69 9.26 22.03
CA THR A 266 -5.47 9.69 21.34
C THR A 266 -5.47 11.19 21.09
N PRO A 267 -4.32 11.80 20.77
CA PRO A 267 -4.26 13.20 20.41
C PRO A 267 -5.23 13.60 19.28
N SER A 268 -5.35 12.78 18.21
CA SER A 268 -6.30 13.03 17.12
C SER A 268 -7.75 12.87 17.55
N GLU A 269 -8.09 11.98 18.48
CA GLU A 269 -9.45 11.91 19.01
C GLU A 269 -9.79 13.12 19.89
N HIS A 270 -8.82 13.63 20.67
CA HIS A 270 -8.99 14.90 21.38
C HIS A 270 -9.28 16.06 20.42
N LEU A 271 -8.65 16.11 19.25
CA LEU A 271 -8.99 17.10 18.22
C LEU A 271 -10.44 16.96 17.75
N LYS A 272 -10.91 15.73 17.50
CA LYS A 272 -12.31 15.48 17.06
C LYS A 272 -13.32 15.92 18.12
N GLU A 273 -12.99 15.73 19.40
CA GLU A 273 -13.79 16.19 20.54
C GLU A 273 -13.56 17.66 20.90
N LYS A 274 -12.81 18.41 20.08
CA LYS A 274 -12.47 19.84 20.30
C LYS A 274 -11.74 20.13 21.61
N ARG A 275 -11.06 19.13 22.15
CA ARG A 275 -10.20 19.17 23.35
C ARG A 275 -8.77 19.53 22.96
N TYR A 276 -8.60 20.76 22.47
CA TYR A 276 -7.36 21.18 21.83
C TYR A 276 -6.15 21.24 22.77
N GLY A 277 -6.36 21.52 24.06
CA GLY A 277 -5.29 21.54 25.06
C GLY A 277 -4.68 20.16 25.26
N GLU A 278 -5.53 19.15 25.46
CA GLU A 278 -5.11 17.76 25.62
C GLU A 278 -4.52 17.18 24.34
N ALA A 279 -5.06 17.55 23.18
CA ALA A 279 -4.47 17.20 21.90
C ALA A 279 -3.05 17.78 21.76
N LYS A 280 -2.85 19.07 22.07
CA LYS A 280 -1.55 19.75 22.00
C LYS A 280 -0.51 19.03 22.86
N GLU A 281 -0.83 18.79 24.13
CA GLU A 281 0.06 18.08 25.05
C GLU A 281 0.31 16.63 24.62
N GLY A 282 -0.71 15.98 24.05
CA GLY A 282 -0.60 14.66 23.45
C GLY A 282 0.41 14.61 22.30
N PHE A 283 0.27 15.50 21.30
CA PHE A 283 1.18 15.57 20.16
C PHE A 283 2.61 15.92 20.56
N LYS A 284 2.80 16.82 21.53
CA LYS A 284 4.13 17.12 22.08
C LYS A 284 4.85 15.88 22.59
N LYS A 285 4.13 15.02 23.33
CA LYS A 285 4.67 13.78 23.88
C LYS A 285 5.01 12.75 22.82
N LEU A 286 4.35 12.78 21.66
CA LEU A 286 4.66 11.88 20.55
C LEU A 286 6.02 12.18 19.92
N ASN A 287 6.50 13.43 20.04
CA ASN A 287 7.78 13.87 19.49
C ASN A 287 7.96 13.47 18.01
N LEU A 288 6.93 13.74 17.21
CA LEU A 288 6.91 13.44 15.78
C LEU A 288 8.00 14.24 15.07
N ASN A 289 8.65 13.64 14.06
CA ASN A 289 9.58 14.39 13.21
C ASN A 289 8.83 15.41 12.33
N GLU A 290 9.58 16.33 11.72
CA GLU A 290 9.01 17.42 10.91
C GLU A 290 8.08 16.91 9.79
N TYR A 291 8.41 15.78 9.14
CA TYR A 291 7.59 15.20 8.08
C TYR A 291 6.30 14.61 8.61
N GLN A 292 6.36 13.86 9.72
CA GLN A 292 5.20 13.23 10.34
C GLN A 292 4.17 14.28 10.79
N ILE A 293 4.61 15.34 11.48
CA ILE A 293 3.68 16.35 12.01
C ILE A 293 3.14 17.27 10.91
N THR A 294 3.93 17.59 9.88
CA THR A 294 3.46 18.41 8.75
C THR A 294 2.54 17.63 7.81
N TYR A 295 2.74 16.33 7.65
CA TYR A 295 1.81 15.45 6.94
C TYR A 295 0.48 15.32 7.69
N LEU A 296 0.53 15.14 9.02
CA LEU A 296 -0.66 15.16 9.85
C LEU A 296 -1.43 16.49 9.72
N ALA A 297 -0.73 17.63 9.80
CA ALA A 297 -1.35 18.94 9.62
C ALA A 297 -1.98 19.08 8.22
N TYR A 298 -1.32 18.56 7.19
CA TYR A 298 -1.84 18.54 5.82
C TYR A 298 -3.13 17.70 5.71
N ASP A 299 -3.17 16.51 6.28
CA ASP A 299 -4.36 15.64 6.26
C ASP A 299 -5.55 16.32 6.92
N TRP A 300 -5.33 16.98 8.08
CA TRP A 300 -6.37 17.73 8.77
C TRP A 300 -6.81 18.98 8.01
N LEU A 301 -5.88 19.68 7.36
CA LEU A 301 -6.16 20.84 6.50
C LEU A 301 -7.07 20.49 5.31
N ASN A 302 -6.90 19.29 4.75
CA ASN A 302 -7.63 18.84 3.56
C ASN A 302 -8.90 18.02 3.87
N LYS A 303 -9.32 17.92 5.14
CA LYS A 303 -10.62 17.32 5.47
C LYS A 303 -11.76 18.16 4.85
N LYS A 304 -12.80 17.48 4.33
CA LYS A 304 -13.98 18.12 3.70
C LYS A 304 -14.64 19.19 4.58
N ALA A 305 -14.63 18.98 5.90
CA ALA A 305 -14.98 19.97 6.90
C ALA A 305 -13.75 20.23 7.78
N MET A 306 -12.87 21.13 7.32
CA MET A 306 -11.64 21.49 8.03
C MET A 306 -11.98 22.20 9.34
N ASP A 307 -11.42 21.70 10.45
CA ASP A 307 -11.42 22.39 11.73
C ASP A 307 -10.15 23.24 11.86
N ALA A 308 -10.30 24.56 11.71
CA ALA A 308 -9.18 25.49 11.72
C ALA A 308 -8.40 25.45 13.04
N GLN A 309 -9.08 25.25 14.17
CA GLN A 309 -8.44 25.22 15.47
C GLN A 309 -7.66 23.92 15.67
N ALA A 310 -8.16 22.80 15.13
CA ALA A 310 -7.41 21.54 15.14
C ALA A 310 -6.11 21.63 14.33
N VAL A 311 -6.17 22.17 13.10
CA VAL A 311 -4.98 22.35 12.25
C VAL A 311 -3.98 23.30 12.92
N LYS A 312 -4.47 24.41 13.49
CA LYS A 312 -3.65 25.35 14.25
C LYS A 312 -2.95 24.67 15.43
N THR A 313 -3.66 23.85 16.20
CA THR A 313 -3.09 23.10 17.32
C THR A 313 -1.95 22.20 16.89
N ILE A 314 -2.08 21.47 15.78
CA ILE A 314 -0.99 20.62 15.25
C ILE A 314 0.20 21.49 14.82
N LEU A 315 -0.04 22.58 14.09
CA LEU A 315 1.01 23.46 13.58
C LEU A 315 1.74 24.23 14.68
N GLU A 316 1.07 24.57 15.78
CA GLU A 316 1.74 25.15 16.96
C GLU A 316 2.76 24.19 17.56
N VAL A 317 2.41 22.90 17.70
CA VAL A 317 3.36 21.87 18.15
C VAL A 317 4.50 21.73 17.14
N ALA A 318 4.20 21.78 15.84
CA ALA A 318 5.22 21.69 14.79
C ALA A 318 6.24 22.84 14.87
N VAL A 319 5.79 24.08 15.07
CA VAL A 319 6.68 25.24 15.24
C VAL A 319 7.49 25.14 16.55
N GLU A 320 6.85 24.73 17.64
CA GLU A 320 7.52 24.60 18.94
C GLU A 320 8.63 23.53 18.92
N GLN A 321 8.43 22.41 18.21
CA GLN A 321 9.39 21.31 18.17
C GLN A 321 10.39 21.40 16.99
N HIS A 322 10.01 22.04 15.89
CA HIS A 322 10.82 22.15 14.67
C HIS A 322 10.92 23.61 14.17
N PRO A 323 11.45 24.54 14.99
CA PRO A 323 11.43 25.98 14.69
C PRO A 323 12.26 26.40 13.47
N GLU A 324 13.16 25.55 12.99
CA GLU A 324 14.04 25.79 11.83
C GLU A 324 13.64 24.98 10.59
N SER A 325 12.45 24.35 10.59
CA SER A 325 11.96 23.57 9.45
C SER A 325 11.26 24.45 8.41
N SER A 326 11.82 24.53 7.20
CA SER A 326 11.18 25.24 6.07
C SER A 326 9.78 24.68 5.77
N ILE A 327 9.61 23.35 5.90
CA ILE A 327 8.36 22.62 5.61
C ILE A 327 7.25 23.00 6.59
N VAL A 328 7.58 23.19 7.87
CA VAL A 328 6.60 23.63 8.90
C VAL A 328 6.02 25.00 8.55
N TYR A 329 6.88 25.97 8.20
CA TYR A 329 6.41 27.30 7.81
C TYR A 329 5.70 27.32 6.46
N SER A 330 6.09 26.45 5.52
CA SER A 330 5.34 26.24 4.28
C SER A 330 3.91 25.79 4.60
N ARG A 331 3.75 24.79 5.48
CA ARG A 331 2.42 24.28 5.88
C ARG A 331 1.59 25.31 6.65
N LEU A 332 2.21 26.15 7.47
CA LEU A 332 1.55 27.32 8.07
C LEU A 332 1.07 28.32 7.02
N GLY A 333 1.85 28.54 5.97
CA GLY A 333 1.44 29.37 4.83
C GLY A 333 0.19 28.82 4.16
N ASP A 334 0.16 27.51 3.89
CA ASP A 334 -1.01 26.84 3.31
C ASP A 334 -2.24 26.93 4.20
N PHE A 335 -2.07 26.77 5.52
CA PHE A 335 -3.14 26.92 6.49
C PHE A 335 -3.74 28.33 6.46
N TYR A 336 -2.92 29.38 6.54
CA TYR A 336 -3.43 30.76 6.48
C TYR A 336 -4.03 31.11 5.12
N LYS A 337 -3.47 30.57 4.03
CA LYS A 337 -4.03 30.70 2.69
C LYS A 337 -5.43 30.09 2.62
N ALA A 338 -5.63 28.91 3.20
CA ALA A 338 -6.94 28.25 3.27
C ALA A 338 -7.95 29.05 4.12
N LEU A 339 -7.50 29.79 5.13
CA LEU A 339 -8.33 30.72 5.90
C LEU A 339 -8.61 32.06 5.19
N GLY A 340 -7.96 32.32 4.04
CA GLY A 340 -8.04 33.61 3.34
C GLY A 340 -7.19 34.72 3.96
N ASP A 341 -6.38 34.42 4.99
CA ASP A 341 -5.45 35.37 5.59
C ASP A 341 -4.16 35.47 4.76
N ARG A 342 -4.24 36.26 3.70
CA ARG A 342 -3.12 36.50 2.78
C ARG A 342 -1.89 37.07 3.46
N GLN A 343 -2.06 37.90 4.49
CA GLN A 343 -0.95 38.56 5.17
C GLN A 343 -0.16 37.54 6.01
N ALA A 344 -0.85 36.72 6.80
CA ALA A 344 -0.22 35.67 7.58
C ALA A 344 0.36 34.58 6.67
N ALA A 345 -0.32 34.22 5.59
CA ALA A 345 0.19 33.27 4.61
C ALA A 345 1.51 33.75 3.98
N ALA A 346 1.55 35.00 3.51
CA ALA A 346 2.75 35.59 2.92
C ALA A 346 3.91 35.66 3.93
N LYS A 347 3.62 35.98 5.19
CA LYS A 347 4.63 35.99 6.27
C LYS A 347 5.22 34.59 6.49
N SER A 348 4.39 33.55 6.57
CA SER A 348 4.82 32.17 6.76
C SER A 348 5.63 31.65 5.58
N TYR A 349 5.18 31.87 4.34
CA TYR A 349 5.94 31.47 3.15
C TYR A 349 7.29 32.18 3.04
N LYS A 350 7.38 33.46 3.40
CA LYS A 350 8.67 34.17 3.45
C LYS A 350 9.62 33.53 4.47
N LYS A 351 9.14 33.22 5.68
CA LYS A 351 9.95 32.52 6.70
C LYS A 351 10.41 31.14 6.23
N SER A 352 9.57 30.42 5.47
CA SER A 352 9.95 29.16 4.82
C SER A 352 11.09 29.36 3.82
N LEU A 353 11.01 30.38 2.96
CA LEU A 353 12.04 30.70 1.97
C LEU A 353 13.33 31.27 2.59
N ASP A 354 13.27 31.91 3.75
CA ASP A 354 14.47 32.32 4.48
C ASP A 354 15.29 31.10 4.94
N LEU A 355 14.62 29.99 5.27
CA LEU A 355 15.23 28.71 5.66
C LEU A 355 15.63 27.88 4.42
N GLU A 356 14.84 27.94 3.35
CA GLU A 356 15.09 27.20 2.11
C GLU A 356 14.75 28.04 0.86
N PRO A 357 15.69 28.89 0.37
CA PRO A 357 15.41 29.85 -0.70
C PRO A 357 15.06 29.23 -2.06
N GLY A 358 15.42 27.96 -2.28
CA GLY A 358 15.25 27.25 -3.55
C GLY A 358 13.90 26.56 -3.74
N ASN A 359 13.00 26.63 -2.76
CA ASN A 359 11.74 25.89 -2.78
C ASN A 359 10.74 26.49 -3.79
N LYS A 360 10.68 25.88 -4.99
CA LYS A 360 9.85 26.36 -6.11
C LYS A 360 8.35 26.37 -5.79
N ASP A 361 7.87 25.38 -5.04
CA ASP A 361 6.45 25.24 -4.71
C ASP A 361 5.99 26.36 -3.77
N VAL A 362 6.85 26.76 -2.83
CA VAL A 362 6.58 27.89 -1.93
C VAL A 362 6.64 29.22 -2.68
N ILE A 363 7.62 29.40 -3.59
CA ILE A 363 7.70 30.59 -4.45
C ILE A 363 6.42 30.74 -5.27
N GLU A 364 5.94 29.66 -5.88
CA GLU A 364 4.69 29.67 -6.65
C GLU A 364 3.48 29.95 -5.77
N SER A 365 3.40 29.31 -4.60
CA SER A 365 2.30 29.52 -3.65
C SER A 365 2.21 30.96 -3.15
N LEU A 366 3.35 31.60 -2.88
CA LEU A 366 3.45 33.01 -2.49
C LEU A 366 3.04 33.96 -3.62
N ARG A 367 3.38 33.64 -4.88
CA ARG A 367 2.93 34.41 -6.06
C ARG A 367 1.42 34.31 -6.29
N ASN A 368 0.83 33.19 -5.88
CA ASN A 368 -0.59 32.89 -6.05
C ASN A 368 -1.47 33.32 -4.87
N LEU A 369 -0.93 34.05 -3.89
CA LEU A 369 -1.73 34.72 -2.84
C LEU A 369 -2.42 35.96 -3.41
#